data_AF-S9U586-F1
#
_entry.id   AF-S9U586-F1
#
_cell.length_a   1.000
_cell.length_b   1.000
_cell.length_c   1.000
_cell.angle_alpha   90.00
_cell.angle_beta   90.00
_cell.angle_gamma   90.00
#
_symmetry.space_group_name_H-M   'P 1'
#
loop_
_entity.id
_entity.type
_entity.pdbx_description
1 polymer ?
#
loop_
_entity_poly.entity_id
_entity_poly.type
_entity_poly.pdbx_seq_one_letter_code
_entity_poly.pdbx_strand_id
1 'polypeptide(L)'
;MGGLLRTVGRVLLFLQFAFIIGFFVSLSRVTPADDPVGKLGFSIFVFGIPGLMSFIGGKYLKKRKETRKRMREQNLIPARDSLRVSDLLRFIGYIILFGIEWKFLTVLAEWPVPKSQLTTVYGVGLFFFVLGIFMLWRASRIDAKADALYMQQQAENMNLSDEDIEDDEEENEDWDDDEPQQARGLAAAESAAASAPLLPKMVSCPGCGAQTKVSPRSPASCDYCGSAVAYDQA
;
A
#
# COMPACT_ATOMS: atom_id res chain seq x y z
N MET A 1 -11.79 -3.63 -6.18
CA MET A 1 -10.95 -3.04 -7.25
C MET A 1 -10.05 -4.05 -7.96
N GLY A 2 -9.08 -4.73 -7.32
CA GLY A 2 -8.17 -5.66 -8.06
C GLY A 2 -8.85 -6.81 -8.83
N GLY A 3 -9.97 -7.35 -8.33
CA GLY A 3 -10.76 -8.36 -9.06
C GLY A 3 -11.42 -7.81 -10.33
N LEU A 4 -12.02 -6.61 -10.24
CA LEU A 4 -12.66 -5.92 -11.36
C LEU A 4 -11.66 -5.62 -12.48
N LEU A 5 -10.49 -5.09 -12.13
CA LEU A 5 -9.43 -4.76 -13.10
C LEU A 5 -8.95 -6.00 -13.87
N ARG A 6 -8.89 -7.14 -13.19
CA ARG A 6 -8.52 -8.43 -13.81
C ARG A 6 -9.60 -8.94 -14.75
N THR A 7 -10.88 -8.77 -14.39
CA THR A 7 -12.00 -9.12 -15.26
C THR A 7 -12.04 -8.23 -16.50
N VAL A 8 -11.88 -6.91 -16.33
CA VAL A 8 -11.80 -5.95 -17.45
C VAL A 8 -10.64 -6.29 -18.37
N GLY A 9 -9.45 -6.55 -17.82
CA GLY A 9 -8.29 -6.97 -18.61
C GLY A 9 -8.53 -8.27 -19.39
N ARG A 10 -9.22 -9.25 -18.79
CA ARG A 10 -9.60 -10.50 -19.48
C ARG A 10 -10.57 -10.26 -20.63
N VAL A 11 -11.57 -9.40 -20.44
CA VAL A 11 -12.55 -9.05 -21.46
C VAL A 11 -11.88 -8.33 -22.63
N LEU A 12 -10.98 -7.38 -22.37
CA LEU A 12 -10.22 -6.68 -23.41
C LEU A 12 -9.30 -7.63 -24.21
N LEU A 13 -8.61 -8.55 -23.53
CA LEU A 13 -7.80 -9.57 -24.21
C LEU A 13 -8.65 -10.56 -25.02
N PHE A 14 -9.85 -10.89 -24.53
CA PHE A 14 -10.80 -11.73 -25.26
C PHE A 14 -11.33 -11.02 -26.52
N LEU A 15 -11.67 -9.73 -26.41
CA LEU A 15 -12.05 -8.89 -27.56
C LEU A 15 -10.92 -8.80 -28.58
N GLN A 16 -9.67 -8.67 -28.12
CA GLN A 16 -8.51 -8.70 -29.01
C GLN A 16 -8.39 -10.03 -29.75
N PHE A 17 -8.57 -11.16 -29.05
CA PHE A 17 -8.53 -12.48 -29.67
C PHE A 17 -9.67 -12.69 -30.67
N ALA A 18 -10.88 -12.26 -30.32
CA ALA A 18 -12.04 -12.29 -31.20
C ALA A 18 -11.83 -11.42 -32.45
N PHE A 19 -11.22 -10.24 -32.30
CA PHE A 19 -10.88 -9.37 -33.43
C PHE A 19 -9.83 -10.01 -34.35
N ILE A 20 -8.78 -10.63 -33.78
CA ILE A 20 -7.77 -11.37 -34.56
C ILE A 20 -8.43 -12.51 -35.33
N ILE A 21 -9.29 -13.32 -34.69
CA ILE A 21 -10.01 -14.41 -35.38
C ILE A 21 -10.91 -13.85 -36.48
N GLY A 22 -11.70 -12.82 -36.18
CA GLY A 22 -12.56 -12.16 -37.17
C GLY A 22 -11.77 -11.60 -38.35
N PHE A 23 -10.59 -11.05 -38.08
CA PHE A 23 -9.66 -10.59 -39.11
C PHE A 23 -9.14 -11.74 -39.98
N PHE A 24 -8.74 -12.87 -39.39
CA PHE A 24 -8.32 -14.06 -40.13
C PHE A 24 -9.45 -14.67 -40.97
N VAL A 25 -10.68 -14.67 -40.47
CA VAL A 25 -11.87 -15.11 -41.23
C VAL A 25 -12.15 -14.15 -42.38
N SER A 26 -12.06 -12.83 -42.15
CA SER A 26 -12.21 -11.81 -43.20
C SER A 26 -11.06 -11.78 -44.21
N LEU A 27 -9.87 -12.24 -43.85
CA LEU A 27 -8.68 -12.33 -44.72
C LEU A 27 -8.95 -13.14 -45.99
N SER A 28 -9.85 -14.14 -45.89
CA SER A 28 -10.34 -14.91 -47.03
C SER A 28 -11.20 -14.11 -48.02
N ARG A 29 -11.66 -12.91 -47.64
CA ARG A 29 -12.51 -11.99 -48.42
C ARG A 29 -11.84 -10.65 -48.72
N VAL A 30 -10.56 -10.47 -48.37
CA VAL A 30 -9.87 -9.18 -48.49
C VAL A 30 -9.58 -8.84 -49.95
N THR A 31 -10.17 -7.75 -50.41
CA THR A 31 -9.79 -7.03 -51.63
C THR A 31 -8.45 -6.31 -51.44
N PRO A 32 -7.59 -6.20 -52.47
CA PRO A 32 -6.20 -5.72 -52.37
C PRO A 32 -6.02 -4.24 -51.97
N ALA A 33 -7.10 -3.50 -51.73
CA ALA A 33 -7.07 -2.08 -51.36
C ALA A 33 -6.95 -1.80 -49.85
N ASP A 34 -7.11 -2.82 -49.01
CA ASP A 34 -7.05 -2.70 -47.56
C ASP A 34 -5.64 -3.00 -47.03
N ASP A 35 -5.00 -2.07 -46.29
CA ASP A 35 -3.72 -2.31 -45.61
C ASP A 35 -3.95 -3.22 -44.37
N PRO A 36 -3.67 -4.54 -44.46
CA PRO A 36 -4.05 -5.52 -43.44
C PRO A 36 -3.18 -5.36 -42.17
N VAL A 37 -1.91 -4.99 -42.37
CA VAL A 37 -0.92 -4.75 -41.31
C VAL A 37 -1.32 -3.57 -40.44
N GLY A 38 -1.87 -2.50 -41.05
CA GLY A 38 -2.32 -1.31 -40.33
C GLY A 38 -3.49 -1.61 -39.39
N LYS A 39 -4.48 -2.38 -39.86
CA LYS A 39 -5.65 -2.79 -39.04
C LYS A 39 -5.25 -3.70 -37.88
N LEU A 40 -4.34 -4.65 -38.12
CA LEU A 40 -3.89 -5.59 -37.10
C LEU A 40 -3.02 -4.90 -36.02
N GLY A 41 -2.10 -4.03 -36.43
CA GLY A 41 -1.31 -3.21 -35.51
C GLY A 41 -2.18 -2.30 -34.64
N PHE A 42 -3.26 -1.75 -35.20
CA PHE A 42 -4.16 -0.85 -34.50
C PHE A 42 -4.94 -1.57 -33.40
N SER A 43 -5.42 -2.79 -33.68
CA SER A 43 -6.16 -3.59 -32.71
C SER A 43 -5.29 -3.99 -31.52
N ILE A 44 -4.03 -4.38 -31.75
CA ILE A 44 -3.07 -4.69 -30.68
C ILE A 44 -2.89 -3.47 -29.75
N PHE A 45 -2.84 -2.27 -30.32
CA PHE A 45 -2.65 -1.04 -29.55
C PHE A 45 -3.89 -0.67 -28.72
N VAL A 46 -5.09 -0.83 -29.29
CA VAL A 46 -6.37 -0.45 -28.63
C VAL A 46 -6.82 -1.48 -27.59
N PHE A 47 -6.68 -2.78 -27.86
CA PHE A 47 -7.20 -3.82 -26.96
C PHE A 47 -6.09 -4.63 -26.28
N GLY A 48 -4.99 -4.89 -26.99
CA GLY A 48 -3.90 -5.72 -26.48
C GLY A 48 -3.13 -5.07 -25.34
N ILE A 49 -2.62 -3.86 -25.56
CA ILE A 49 -1.84 -3.13 -24.56
C ILE A 49 -2.66 -2.82 -23.29
N PRO A 50 -3.89 -2.26 -23.38
CA PRO A 50 -4.66 -1.91 -22.19
C PRO A 50 -5.18 -3.16 -21.45
N GLY A 51 -5.51 -4.21 -22.21
CA GLY A 51 -5.87 -5.52 -21.66
C GLY A 51 -4.73 -6.15 -20.87
N LEU A 52 -3.51 -6.14 -21.41
CA LEU A 52 -2.31 -6.68 -20.76
C LEU A 52 -1.95 -5.86 -19.51
N MET A 53 -1.95 -4.52 -19.61
CA MET A 53 -1.69 -3.63 -18.48
C MET A 53 -2.70 -3.81 -17.35
N SER A 54 -3.99 -3.93 -17.67
CA SER A 54 -5.04 -4.20 -16.68
C SER A 54 -4.88 -5.57 -16.00
N PHE A 55 -4.46 -6.58 -16.76
CA PHE A 55 -4.21 -7.92 -16.21
C PHE A 55 -2.99 -7.97 -15.28
N ILE A 56 -1.88 -7.35 -15.67
CA ILE A 56 -0.66 -7.25 -14.85
C ILE A 56 -0.90 -6.37 -13.62
N GLY A 57 -1.56 -5.22 -13.81
CA GLY A 57 -1.94 -4.30 -12.73
C GLY A 57 -2.85 -4.96 -11.70
N GLY A 58 -3.78 -5.82 -12.14
CA GLY A 58 -4.63 -6.61 -11.24
C GLY A 58 -3.84 -7.55 -10.34
N LYS A 59 -2.79 -8.20 -10.85
CA LYS A 59 -1.88 -9.04 -10.03
C LYS A 59 -1.08 -8.19 -9.04
N TYR A 60 -0.58 -7.04 -9.49
CA TYR A 60 0.23 -6.15 -8.65
C TYR A 60 -0.58 -5.59 -7.47
N LEU A 61 -1.84 -5.18 -7.71
CA LEU A 61 -2.75 -4.73 -6.66
C LEU A 61 -3.09 -5.82 -5.65
N LYS A 62 -3.22 -7.08 -6.09
CA LYS A 62 -3.44 -8.20 -5.18
C LYS A 62 -2.23 -8.39 -4.25
N LYS A 63 -1.01 -8.37 -4.80
CA LYS A 63 0.22 -8.50 -4.03
C LYS A 63 0.32 -7.38 -2.99
N ARG A 64 0.06 -6.12 -3.38
CA ARG A 64 0.05 -4.96 -2.46
C ARG A 64 -0.98 -5.08 -1.34
N LYS A 65 -2.17 -5.61 -1.62
CA LYS A 65 -3.17 -5.88 -0.58
C LYS A 65 -2.72 -6.93 0.42
N GLU A 66 -2.04 -7.97 -0.05
CA GLU A 66 -1.51 -9.01 0.82
C GLU A 66 -0.36 -8.50 1.68
N THR A 67 0.54 -7.69 1.13
CA THR A 67 1.59 -7.02 1.91
C THR A 67 0.99 -6.12 2.99
N ARG A 68 -0.04 -5.32 2.68
CA ARG A 68 -0.74 -4.49 3.67
C ARG A 68 -1.44 -5.31 4.76
N LYS A 69 -1.96 -6.50 4.44
CA LYS A 69 -2.55 -7.40 5.45
C LYS A 69 -1.48 -7.92 6.40
N ARG A 70 -0.35 -8.40 5.88
CA ARG A 70 0.78 -8.87 6.69
C ARG A 70 1.33 -7.76 7.59
N MET A 71 1.42 -6.52 7.08
CA MET A 71 1.84 -5.38 7.91
C MET A 71 0.86 -5.08 9.05
N ARG A 72 -0.45 -5.20 8.81
CA ARG A 72 -1.46 -5.03 9.88
C ARG A 72 -1.42 -6.15 10.92
N GLU A 73 -1.18 -7.38 10.48
CA GLU A 73 -1.01 -8.54 11.38
C GLU A 73 0.22 -8.39 12.28
N GLN A 74 1.24 -7.68 11.81
CA GLN A 74 2.46 -7.34 12.57
C GLN A 74 2.32 -6.05 13.41
N ASN A 75 1.11 -5.49 13.57
CA ASN A 75 0.86 -4.20 14.24
C ASN A 75 1.72 -3.03 13.72
N LEU A 76 2.23 -3.12 12.50
CA LEU A 76 3.04 -2.07 11.88
C LEU A 76 2.08 -0.95 11.45
N ILE A 77 2.24 0.24 12.03
CA ILE A 77 1.49 1.43 11.65
C ILE A 77 1.78 1.69 10.17
N PRO A 78 0.78 1.74 9.27
CA PRO A 78 1.03 2.07 7.88
C PRO A 78 1.45 3.53 7.76
N ALA A 79 2.50 3.81 6.99
CA ALA A 79 2.94 5.17 6.67
C ALA A 79 1.75 6.02 6.22
N ARG A 80 1.47 7.10 6.97
CA ARG A 80 0.36 8.03 6.78
C ARG A 80 0.28 8.50 5.32
N ASP A 81 -0.93 8.44 4.76
CA ASP A 81 -1.29 8.78 3.36
C ASP A 81 -1.11 10.28 3.06
N SER A 82 0.12 10.81 3.08
CA SER A 82 0.40 12.10 2.44
C SER A 82 0.44 11.89 0.93
N LEU A 83 -0.20 12.80 0.18
CA LEU A 83 -0.21 12.83 -1.28
C LEU A 83 1.20 12.60 -1.85
N ARG A 84 1.53 11.35 -2.19
CA ARG A 84 2.85 11.00 -2.72
C ARG A 84 2.91 11.56 -4.14
N VAL A 85 4.03 12.22 -4.46
CA VAL A 85 4.37 12.65 -5.84
C VAL A 85 4.22 11.50 -6.84
N SER A 86 4.46 10.27 -6.39
CA SER A 86 4.22 9.02 -7.12
C SER A 86 2.76 8.86 -7.58
N ASP A 87 1.77 9.17 -6.75
CA ASP A 87 0.36 9.03 -7.10
C ASP A 87 -0.08 10.09 -8.11
N LEU A 88 0.45 11.31 -8.02
CA LEU A 88 0.25 12.35 -9.03
C LEU A 88 0.87 11.96 -10.38
N LEU A 89 2.12 11.46 -10.37
CA LEU A 89 2.81 11.02 -11.60
C LEU A 89 2.06 9.87 -12.27
N ARG A 90 1.49 8.94 -11.48
CA ARG A 90 0.64 7.87 -12.00
C ARG A 90 -0.62 8.41 -12.63
N PHE A 91 -1.29 9.33 -11.95
CA PHE A 91 -2.51 9.95 -12.47
C PHE A 91 -2.25 10.66 -13.81
N ILE A 92 -1.18 11.45 -13.89
CA ILE A 92 -0.76 12.12 -15.14
C ILE A 92 -0.44 11.08 -16.22
N GLY A 93 0.32 10.03 -15.88
CA GLY A 93 0.62 8.93 -16.80
C GLY A 93 -0.65 8.25 -17.34
N TYR A 94 -1.63 7.99 -16.48
CA TYR A 94 -2.92 7.42 -16.90
C TYR A 94 -3.74 8.36 -17.78
N ILE A 95 -3.74 9.68 -17.50
CA ILE A 95 -4.41 10.66 -18.36
C ILE A 95 -3.81 10.66 -19.76
N ILE A 96 -2.47 10.63 -19.86
CA ILE A 96 -1.77 10.59 -21.15
C ILE A 96 -2.16 9.33 -21.92
N LEU A 97 -2.09 8.15 -21.27
CA LEU A 97 -2.44 6.89 -21.91
C LEU A 97 -3.92 6.84 -22.33
N PHE A 98 -4.83 7.31 -21.48
CA PHE A 98 -6.25 7.38 -21.78
C PHE A 98 -6.54 8.34 -22.95
N GLY A 99 -5.85 9.48 -23.00
CA GLY A 99 -5.95 10.43 -24.12
C GLY A 99 -5.51 9.82 -25.45
N ILE A 100 -4.46 8.98 -25.43
CA ILE A 100 -4.02 8.22 -26.60
C ILE A 100 -5.11 7.22 -27.01
N GLU A 101 -5.56 6.38 -26.09
CA GLU A 101 -6.64 5.40 -26.37
C GLU A 101 -7.88 6.08 -26.96
N TRP A 102 -8.30 7.19 -26.38
CA TRP A 102 -9.43 7.99 -26.89
C TRP A 102 -9.19 8.48 -28.31
N LYS A 103 -8.00 8.98 -28.63
CA LYS A 103 -7.66 9.41 -29.99
C LYS A 103 -7.65 8.25 -30.98
N PHE A 104 -7.13 7.09 -30.59
CA PHE A 104 -7.19 5.89 -31.43
C PHE A 104 -8.64 5.44 -31.67
N LEU A 105 -9.53 5.54 -30.68
CA LEU A 105 -10.96 5.24 -30.85
C LEU A 105 -11.65 6.21 -31.81
N THR A 106 -11.35 7.51 -31.73
CA THR A 106 -11.93 8.48 -32.68
C THR A 106 -11.48 8.21 -34.11
N VAL A 107 -10.21 7.82 -34.31
CA VAL A 107 -9.69 7.45 -35.63
C VAL A 107 -10.31 6.15 -36.16
N LEU A 108 -10.65 5.21 -35.27
CA LEU A 108 -11.41 4.00 -35.64
C LEU A 108 -12.83 4.30 -36.14
N ALA A 109 -13.49 5.30 -35.56
CA ALA A 109 -14.85 5.68 -35.96
C ALA A 109 -14.90 6.32 -37.36
N GLU A 110 -13.81 6.92 -37.81
CA GLU A 110 -13.71 7.68 -39.07
C GLU A 110 -13.11 6.87 -40.24
N TRP A 111 -13.09 5.52 -40.17
CA TRP A 111 -12.53 4.70 -41.24
C TRP A 111 -13.28 4.91 -42.57
N PRO A 112 -12.60 5.17 -43.72
CA PRO A 112 -11.18 4.95 -44.03
C PRO A 112 -10.25 6.14 -43.80
N VAL A 113 -9.11 5.89 -43.14
CA VAL A 113 -8.11 6.90 -42.80
C VAL A 113 -7.01 6.99 -43.87
N PRO A 114 -6.62 8.19 -44.34
CA PRO A 114 -5.52 8.36 -45.29
C PRO A 114 -4.16 7.97 -44.69
N LYS A 115 -3.29 7.37 -45.50
CA LYS A 115 -1.97 6.82 -45.06
C LYS A 115 -1.07 7.85 -44.36
N SER A 116 -1.09 9.11 -44.79
CA SER A 116 -0.29 10.18 -44.17
C SER A 116 -0.72 10.48 -42.73
N GLN A 117 -2.03 10.52 -42.48
CA GLN A 117 -2.56 10.72 -41.13
C GLN A 117 -2.28 9.52 -40.23
N LEU A 118 -2.35 8.30 -40.79
CA LEU A 118 -2.04 7.07 -40.05
C LEU A 118 -0.62 7.13 -39.47
N THR A 119 0.38 7.50 -40.29
CA THR A 119 1.77 7.61 -39.86
C THR A 119 1.95 8.65 -38.76
N THR A 120 1.30 9.81 -38.88
CA THR A 120 1.35 10.87 -37.85
C THR A 120 0.70 10.41 -36.55
N VAL A 121 -0.47 9.78 -36.60
CA VAL A 121 -1.19 9.27 -35.42
C VAL A 121 -0.39 8.19 -34.71
N TYR A 122 0.22 7.25 -35.44
CA TYR A 122 1.08 6.24 -34.85
C TYR A 122 2.37 6.82 -34.27
N GLY A 123 3.05 7.72 -34.99
CA GLY A 123 4.30 8.32 -34.51
C GLY A 123 4.09 9.14 -33.24
N VAL A 124 3.11 10.03 -33.25
CA VAL A 124 2.75 10.86 -32.09
C VAL A 124 2.20 9.98 -30.95
N GLY A 125 1.31 9.05 -31.27
CA GLY A 125 0.74 8.11 -30.31
C GLY A 125 1.81 7.28 -29.60
N LEU A 126 2.78 6.73 -30.33
CA LEU A 126 3.88 5.95 -29.77
C LEU A 126 4.78 6.81 -28.87
N PHE A 127 5.08 8.05 -29.27
CA PHE A 127 5.87 8.98 -28.45
C PHE A 127 5.20 9.24 -27.09
N PHE A 128 3.92 9.62 -27.08
CA PHE A 128 3.19 9.86 -25.83
C PHE A 128 2.97 8.57 -25.03
N PHE A 129 2.86 7.43 -25.70
CA PHE A 129 2.73 6.14 -25.04
C PHE A 129 4.00 5.77 -24.27
N VAL A 130 5.17 5.94 -24.90
CA VAL A 130 6.47 5.75 -24.24
C VAL A 130 6.63 6.74 -23.08
N LEU A 131 6.23 8.00 -23.24
CA LEU A 131 6.23 8.98 -22.14
C LEU A 131 5.32 8.56 -20.98
N GLY A 132 4.10 8.10 -21.27
CA GLY A 132 3.16 7.62 -20.27
C GLY A 132 3.70 6.43 -19.48
N ILE A 133 4.27 5.44 -20.17
CA ILE A 133 4.93 4.30 -19.53
C ILE A 133 6.11 4.76 -18.69
N PHE A 134 6.95 5.65 -19.22
CA PHE A 134 8.13 6.14 -18.51
C PHE A 134 7.75 6.85 -17.20
N MET A 135 6.66 7.63 -17.21
CA MET A 135 6.13 8.25 -15.98
C MET A 135 5.60 7.23 -14.98
N LEU A 136 4.85 6.21 -15.43
CA LEU A 136 4.39 5.13 -14.56
C LEU A 136 5.57 4.33 -13.96
N TRP A 137 6.60 4.07 -14.77
CA TRP A 137 7.82 3.40 -14.34
C TRP A 137 8.59 4.24 -13.32
N ARG A 138 8.78 5.54 -13.58
CA ARG A 138 9.40 6.47 -12.63
C ARG A 138 8.63 6.53 -11.31
N ALA A 139 7.30 6.59 -11.34
CA ALA A 139 6.49 6.56 -10.13
C ALA A 139 6.72 5.28 -9.31
N SER A 140 6.79 4.12 -9.99
CA SER A 140 7.08 2.85 -9.32
C SER A 140 8.46 2.80 -8.65
N ARG A 141 9.48 3.41 -9.29
CA ARG A 141 10.83 3.55 -8.73
C ARG A 141 10.85 4.44 -7.48
N ILE A 142 10.04 5.50 -7.46
CA ILE A 142 9.94 6.40 -6.30
C ILE A 142 9.31 5.67 -5.12
N ASP A 143 8.22 4.92 -5.35
CA ASP A 143 7.60 4.11 -4.30
C ASP A 143 8.56 3.07 -3.73
N ALA A 144 9.32 2.37 -4.58
CA ALA A 144 10.27 1.37 -4.11
C ALA A 144 11.34 1.97 -3.18
N LYS A 145 11.80 3.20 -3.47
CA LYS A 145 12.75 3.91 -2.59
C LYS A 145 12.09 4.37 -1.30
N ALA A 146 10.88 4.93 -1.38
CA ALA A 146 10.14 5.38 -0.20
C ALA A 146 9.82 4.22 0.76
N ASP A 147 9.44 3.06 0.21
CA ASP A 147 9.15 1.86 0.98
C ASP A 147 10.44 1.28 1.61
N ALA A 148 11.59 1.35 0.93
CA ALA A 148 12.87 0.93 1.49
C ALA A 148 13.33 1.81 2.68
N LEU A 149 13.20 3.14 2.55
CA LEU A 149 13.52 4.07 3.63
C LEU A 149 12.60 3.86 4.85
N TYR A 150 11.32 3.59 4.61
CA TYR A 150 10.37 3.30 5.68
C TYR A 150 10.75 2.04 6.46
N MET A 151 11.14 0.98 5.75
CA MET A 151 11.60 -0.28 6.37
C MET A 151 12.90 -0.07 7.17
N GLN A 152 13.81 0.76 6.67
CA GLN A 152 15.06 1.06 7.37
C GLN A 152 14.80 1.83 8.68
N GLN A 153 13.99 2.89 8.63
CA GLN A 153 13.63 3.67 9.81
C GLN A 153 12.87 2.83 10.85
N GLN A 154 12.06 1.88 10.39
CA GLN A 154 11.35 0.96 11.26
C GLN A 154 12.28 -0.08 11.91
N ALA A 155 13.27 -0.61 11.18
CA ALA A 155 14.25 -1.53 11.74
C ALA A 155 15.11 -0.84 12.81
N GLU A 156 15.50 0.41 12.58
CA GLU A 156 16.23 1.23 13.56
C GLU A 156 15.39 1.48 14.83
N ASN A 157 14.12 1.84 14.68
CA ASN A 157 13.22 2.03 15.82
C ASN A 157 12.94 0.74 16.62
N MET A 158 13.00 -0.45 16.00
CA MET A 158 12.84 -1.73 16.71
C MET A 158 14.13 -2.17 17.42
N ASN A 159 15.30 -1.88 16.85
CA ASN A 159 16.57 -2.14 17.53
C ASN A 159 16.72 -1.26 18.77
N LEU A 160 16.26 -0.01 18.72
CA LEU A 160 16.33 0.91 19.87
C LEU A 160 15.48 0.45 21.06
N SER A 161 14.41 -0.32 20.83
CA SER A 161 13.55 -0.82 21.91
C SER A 161 14.08 -2.07 22.63
N ASP A 162 15.02 -2.79 22.03
CA ASP A 162 15.63 -3.99 22.63
C ASP A 162 16.90 -3.65 23.43
N GLU A 163 17.60 -2.55 23.14
CA GLU A 163 18.79 -2.10 23.89
C GLU A 163 18.47 -1.41 25.24
N ASP A 164 17.21 -1.04 25.49
CA ASP A 164 16.77 -0.42 26.75
C ASP A 164 16.25 -1.44 27.80
N ILE A 165 16.45 -2.76 27.59
CA ILE A 165 16.08 -3.84 28.54
C ILE A 165 17.30 -4.72 28.87
N GLU A 166 18.41 -4.11 29.25
CA GLU A 166 19.53 -4.79 29.91
C GLU A 166 20.09 -3.88 31.00
N ASP A 167 19.40 -3.80 32.14
CA ASP A 167 19.96 -3.37 33.45
C ASP A 167 18.82 -3.52 34.49
N ASP A 168 18.79 -4.66 35.20
CA ASP A 168 18.28 -4.84 36.57
C ASP A 168 18.26 -6.35 36.90
N GLU A 169 19.39 -7.05 36.77
CA GLU A 169 19.65 -8.27 37.53
C GLU A 169 20.48 -7.89 38.77
N GLU A 170 19.86 -7.20 39.73
CA GLU A 170 20.42 -7.03 41.08
C GLU A 170 20.34 -8.37 41.84
N GLU A 171 21.46 -9.10 41.78
CA GLU A 171 22.16 -9.66 42.95
C GLU A 171 21.31 -9.84 44.23
N ASN A 172 20.67 -11.00 44.38
CA ASN A 172 20.21 -11.45 45.71
C ASN A 172 21.33 -12.29 46.35
N GLU A 173 22.20 -11.59 47.10
CA GLU A 173 23.13 -12.18 48.06
C GLU A 173 22.35 -12.77 49.26
N ASP A 174 22.48 -14.08 49.40
CA ASP A 174 22.84 -14.83 50.61
C ASP A 174 22.49 -14.21 51.98
N TRP A 175 21.45 -14.75 52.62
CA TRP A 175 21.29 -14.75 54.07
C TRP A 175 20.73 -16.11 54.51
N ASP A 176 21.63 -17.05 54.77
CA ASP A 176 21.41 -18.15 55.71
C ASP A 176 21.25 -17.58 57.13
N ASP A 177 20.19 -17.95 57.85
CA ASP A 177 20.25 -18.46 59.24
C ASP A 177 18.85 -18.74 59.83
N ASP A 178 18.67 -20.01 60.19
CA ASP A 178 17.87 -20.61 61.27
C ASP A 178 16.32 -20.67 61.27
N GLU A 179 15.84 -21.91 61.06
CA GLU A 179 14.52 -22.48 61.37
C GLU A 179 14.29 -22.58 62.92
N PRO A 180 13.03 -22.71 63.42
CA PRO A 180 12.42 -24.04 63.43
C PRO A 180 10.89 -24.09 63.17
N GLN A 181 10.53 -25.11 62.38
CA GLN A 181 9.28 -25.86 62.32
C GLN A 181 8.12 -25.50 63.29
N GLN A 182 7.00 -25.04 62.70
CA GLN A 182 5.67 -25.48 63.13
C GLN A 182 4.82 -25.97 61.95
N ALA A 183 4.75 -27.29 61.90
CA ALA A 183 3.88 -28.19 61.16
C ALA A 183 2.68 -27.62 60.37
N ARG A 184 2.72 -27.92 59.06
CA ARG A 184 1.67 -28.61 58.28
C ARG A 184 0.29 -27.94 58.16
N GLY A 185 -0.02 -27.55 56.92
CA GLY A 185 -1.02 -28.32 56.19
C GLY A 185 -2.22 -27.55 55.62
N LEU A 186 -2.03 -27.10 54.37
CA LEU A 186 -2.93 -27.30 53.23
C LEU A 186 -4.29 -26.57 53.16
N ALA A 187 -4.50 -26.03 51.95
CA ALA A 187 -5.74 -25.53 51.34
C ALA A 187 -6.14 -24.11 51.77
N ALA A 188 -5.63 -23.03 51.16
CA ALA A 188 -5.89 -22.63 49.77
C ALA A 188 -7.39 -22.57 49.43
N ALA A 189 -8.13 -21.64 50.04
CA ALA A 189 -9.33 -21.02 49.46
C ALA A 189 -9.91 -19.95 50.39
N GLU A 190 -9.28 -18.78 50.54
CA GLU A 190 -10.05 -17.55 50.79
C GLU A 190 -9.17 -16.31 50.72
N SER A 191 -9.22 -15.62 49.57
CA SER A 191 -9.10 -14.15 49.45
C SER A 191 -9.09 -13.76 47.97
N ALA A 192 -10.10 -14.20 47.23
CA ALA A 192 -10.48 -13.58 45.96
C ALA A 192 -11.22 -12.27 46.26
N ALA A 193 -10.50 -11.26 46.75
CA ALA A 193 -10.94 -9.87 46.72
C ALA A 193 -10.10 -9.14 45.66
N ALA A 194 -10.46 -9.40 44.40
CA ALA A 194 -9.85 -8.82 43.23
C ALA A 194 -10.09 -7.30 43.19
N SER A 195 -9.10 -6.53 43.63
CA SER A 195 -8.92 -5.13 43.25
C SER A 195 -8.69 -5.09 41.73
N ALA A 196 -9.61 -4.48 41.00
CA ALA A 196 -9.52 -4.31 39.56
C ALA A 196 -8.18 -3.64 39.15
N PRO A 197 -7.50 -4.11 38.09
CA PRO A 197 -6.30 -3.46 37.59
C PRO A 197 -6.63 -2.03 37.15
N LEU A 198 -5.99 -1.04 37.76
CA LEU A 198 -6.14 0.37 37.40
C LEU A 198 -5.42 0.60 36.07
N LEU A 199 -6.17 0.87 35.00
CA LEU A 199 -5.58 1.21 33.69
C LEU A 199 -5.10 2.69 33.69
N PRO A 200 -4.05 3.00 32.90
CA PRO A 200 -3.60 4.38 32.72
C PRO A 200 -4.69 5.23 32.07
N LYS A 201 -4.94 6.41 32.63
CA LYS A 201 -5.97 7.36 32.15
C LYS A 201 -5.29 8.59 31.55
N MET A 202 -5.94 9.18 30.56
CA MET A 202 -5.54 10.48 30.01
C MET A 202 -6.09 11.58 30.92
N VAL A 203 -5.20 12.36 31.52
CA VAL A 203 -5.56 13.48 32.42
C VAL A 203 -5.15 14.78 31.73
N SER A 204 -6.00 15.80 31.80
CA SER A 204 -5.67 17.12 31.24
C SER A 204 -4.77 17.89 32.21
N CYS A 205 -3.65 18.38 31.70
CA CYS A 205 -2.70 19.18 32.45
C CYS A 205 -3.32 20.52 32.89
N PRO A 206 -3.29 20.88 34.18
CA PRO A 206 -3.87 22.13 34.67
C PRO A 206 -3.12 23.38 34.21
N GLY A 207 -1.86 23.26 33.80
CA GLY A 207 -1.04 24.39 33.36
C GLY A 207 -1.25 24.80 31.90
N CYS A 208 -1.46 23.83 31.00
CA CYS A 208 -1.48 24.09 29.56
C CYS A 208 -2.67 23.45 28.81
N GLY A 209 -3.49 22.64 29.49
CA GLY A 209 -4.64 21.95 28.89
C GLY A 209 -4.28 20.77 27.98
N ALA A 210 -2.99 20.41 27.84
CA ALA A 210 -2.58 19.24 27.10
C ALA A 210 -2.98 17.95 27.84
N GLN A 211 -3.32 16.89 27.09
CA GLN A 211 -3.64 15.60 27.71
C GLN A 211 -2.39 14.74 27.84
N THR A 212 -2.10 14.30 29.07
CA THR A 212 -0.96 13.43 29.37
C THR A 212 -1.46 12.09 29.90
N LYS A 213 -0.85 10.99 29.46
CA LYS A 213 -1.17 9.64 29.92
C LYS A 213 -0.48 9.41 31.26
N VAL A 214 -1.27 9.27 32.33
CA VAL A 214 -0.73 9.08 33.68
C VAL A 214 -1.00 7.65 34.14
N SER A 215 0.05 6.97 34.61
CA SER A 215 -0.04 5.63 35.21
C SER A 215 -0.51 5.72 36.66
N PRO A 216 -1.24 4.72 37.18
CA PRO A 216 -1.66 4.72 38.57
C PRO A 216 -0.42 4.66 39.48
N ARG A 217 -0.44 5.45 40.56
CA ARG A 217 0.60 5.51 41.62
C ARG A 217 1.91 6.25 41.30
N SER A 218 2.08 6.85 40.12
CA SER A 218 3.21 7.74 39.85
C SER A 218 2.76 9.09 39.26
N PRO A 219 3.30 10.23 39.73
CA PRO A 219 3.09 11.51 39.07
C PRO A 219 3.85 11.52 37.73
N ALA A 220 3.21 11.98 36.65
CA ALA A 220 3.84 12.16 35.35
C ALA A 220 4.06 13.66 35.09
N SER A 221 5.20 14.04 34.50
CA SER A 221 5.40 15.42 34.05
C SER A 221 4.66 15.65 32.73
N CYS A 222 4.09 16.83 32.56
CA CYS A 222 3.47 17.21 31.29
C CYS A 222 4.54 17.49 30.23
N ASP A 223 4.47 16.82 29.07
CA ASP A 223 5.42 16.96 27.96
C ASP A 223 5.54 18.40 27.41
N TYR A 224 4.52 19.23 27.62
CA TYR A 224 4.46 20.58 27.05
C TYR A 224 4.96 21.69 27.98
N CYS A 225 4.73 21.57 29.28
CA CYS A 225 5.04 22.63 30.24
C CYS A 225 5.85 22.15 31.46
N GLY A 226 6.13 20.86 31.57
CA GLY A 226 6.91 20.26 32.65
C GLY A 226 6.20 20.18 34.00
N SER A 227 4.96 20.63 34.12
CA SER A 227 4.22 20.56 35.39
C SER A 227 3.86 19.12 35.75
N ALA A 228 3.97 18.74 37.02
CA ALA A 228 3.56 17.43 37.52
C ALA A 228 2.03 17.28 37.47
N VAL A 229 1.56 16.18 36.90
CA VAL A 229 0.15 15.79 36.80
C VAL A 229 -0.04 14.48 37.57
N ALA A 230 -0.95 14.49 38.54
CA ALA A 230 -1.28 13.33 39.35
C ALA A 230 -2.50 12.57 38.79
N TYR A 231 -2.58 11.28 39.11
CA TYR A 231 -3.74 10.45 38.77
C TYR A 231 -4.94 10.86 39.62
N ASP A 232 -5.94 11.51 39.01
CA ASP A 232 -7.16 11.89 39.70
C ASP A 232 -8.06 10.66 39.90
N GLN A 233 -8.38 10.33 41.16
CA GLN A 233 -9.31 9.25 41.51
C GLN A 233 -10.71 9.85 41.67
N ALA A 234 -11.30 10.29 40.55
CA ALA A 234 -12.70 10.66 40.47
C ALA A 234 -13.57 9.45 40.08
#